data_AF-A0A4V3RR92-F1
#
_entry.id   AF-A0A4V3RR92-F1
#
_cell.length_a   1.000
_cell.length_b   1.000
_cell.length_c   1.000
_cell.angle_alpha   90.00
_cell.angle_beta   90.00
_cell.angle_gamma   90.00
#
_symmetry.space_group_name_H-M   'P 1'
#
loop_
_entity.id
_entity.type
_entity.pdbx_description
1 polymer ?
#
loop_
_entity_poly.entity_id
_entity_poly.type
_entity_poly.pdbx_seq_one_letter_code
_entity_poly.pdbx_strand_id
1 'polypeptide(L)'
;MTEAGYENGAQEASARDRSKKPLLPAKDPLFASAAPFGARPWTIKLLLAPKAPVASPLEVDWPQNLEKFLIEQPEEASARTTTDYEVLEKRASEISQWLSEQLGRTQKSLASQRPGSAKEEEAQEAGSSRPELEFQSFGEALESVSASFYGQQAAQEEALREAVRKAVAQERRAAKVREDAAVDVARREVRQELLERTRMAEAQYREARQALQQAEIAVAAMTEELEQLRDAGDQLEQERAAREAQDRAHAIQISTLENEARRLRASLAQAGQEDEVDITPVAGPLDVIRTLPTNLEECVRLFAGLQDRVEFLESAYESARNYRGGDLDRYWRSLLSLHDVLWPLRATNREYGVDVAREFRNKSGFEYAANESQETLAIEECRRARTFRYQGKDQLMVNHIKVGNSGNIQEGAMRIYLLYDADRKKIIVGHIGKHLPTKTVPGSLGRR
;
A
#
# COMPACT_ATOMS: atom_id res chain seq x y z
N MET A 1 13.63 36.31 -59.78
CA MET A 1 15.08 36.57 -59.86
C MET A 1 15.77 35.38 -59.21
N THR A 2 15.83 34.25 -59.90
CA THR A 2 16.86 33.77 -60.84
C THR A 2 18.07 33.16 -60.12
N GLU A 3 18.13 31.82 -60.11
CA GLU A 3 19.28 30.93 -60.36
C GLU A 3 18.77 29.48 -60.13
N ALA A 4 18.57 28.65 -61.16
CA ALA A 4 19.53 27.77 -61.88
C ALA A 4 19.93 26.53 -61.02
N GLY A 5 19.93 25.27 -61.48
CA GLY A 5 19.68 24.57 -62.76
C GLY A 5 19.07 23.19 -62.48
N TYR A 6 18.31 22.55 -63.37
CA TYR A 6 18.65 21.86 -64.64
C TYR A 6 19.52 20.59 -64.51
N GLU A 7 19.06 19.56 -65.25
CA GLU A 7 19.66 18.27 -65.64
C GLU A 7 19.47 17.06 -64.69
N ASN A 8 19.32 15.82 -65.16
CA ASN A 8 18.69 15.19 -66.34
C ASN A 8 18.85 13.67 -66.13
N GLY A 9 18.02 12.85 -66.80
CA GLY A 9 18.32 11.45 -67.15
C GLY A 9 17.97 10.40 -66.09
N ALA A 10 16.86 9.66 -66.19
CA ALA A 10 16.51 8.62 -67.17
C ALA A 10 17.29 7.29 -67.03
N GLN A 11 16.51 6.26 -66.68
CA GLN A 11 16.57 4.87 -67.14
C GLN A 11 17.80 4.01 -66.80
N GLU A 12 17.57 2.96 -66.02
CA GLU A 12 17.98 1.62 -66.45
C GLU A 12 17.04 0.54 -65.89
N ALA A 13 16.61 -0.33 -66.80
CA ALA A 13 15.78 -1.49 -66.56
C ALA A 13 16.67 -2.70 -66.22
N SER A 14 16.20 -3.59 -65.34
CA SER A 14 16.63 -4.99 -65.36
C SER A 14 15.50 -5.90 -64.92
N ALA A 15 15.06 -6.71 -65.86
CA ALA A 15 14.09 -7.77 -65.73
C ALA A 15 14.80 -9.10 -65.44
N ARG A 16 14.19 -9.94 -64.58
CA ARG A 16 14.24 -11.43 -64.48
C ARG A 16 13.75 -11.80 -63.08
N ASP A 17 13.02 -12.88 -62.82
CA ASP A 17 12.29 -13.87 -63.59
C ASP A 17 11.41 -14.62 -62.56
N ARG A 18 10.43 -15.33 -63.09
CA ARG A 18 9.25 -15.94 -62.50
C ARG A 18 9.52 -17.15 -61.60
N SER A 19 8.41 -17.56 -60.96
CA SER A 19 8.11 -18.87 -60.34
C SER A 19 8.35 -18.89 -58.81
N LYS A 20 7.43 -19.27 -57.93
CA LYS A 20 6.24 -20.12 -58.00
C LYS A 20 5.21 -19.68 -56.93
N LYS A 21 3.93 -19.60 -57.31
CA LYS A 21 2.78 -19.78 -56.40
C LYS A 21 2.47 -21.27 -56.28
N PRO A 22 1.82 -21.71 -55.20
CA PRO A 22 0.75 -22.69 -55.31
C PRO A 22 -0.61 -22.06 -54.97
N LEU A 23 -1.56 -22.25 -55.89
CA LEU A 23 -3.00 -22.20 -55.66
C LEU A 23 -3.42 -23.38 -54.76
N LEU A 24 -4.55 -23.22 -54.06
CA LEU A 24 -5.76 -24.08 -54.06
C LEU A 24 -6.72 -23.62 -52.91
N PRO A 25 -8.02 -23.95 -52.93
CA PRO A 25 -9.02 -23.34 -53.80
C PRO A 25 -10.23 -22.76 -53.02
N ALA A 26 -10.97 -21.88 -53.69
CA ALA A 26 -12.29 -21.42 -53.24
C ALA A 26 -13.34 -22.53 -53.34
N LYS A 27 -14.17 -22.67 -52.29
CA LYS A 27 -15.52 -23.23 -52.35
C LYS A 27 -16.41 -22.46 -51.37
N ASP A 28 -17.40 -21.78 -51.92
CA ASP A 28 -18.63 -21.32 -51.31
C ASP A 28 -19.78 -21.83 -52.20
N PRO A 29 -21.07 -21.78 -51.81
CA PRO A 29 -21.64 -21.47 -50.48
C PRO A 29 -22.68 -22.53 -50.08
N LEU A 30 -23.26 -22.43 -48.87
CA LEU A 30 -24.71 -22.60 -48.66
C LEU A 30 -25.11 -22.14 -47.25
N PHE A 31 -26.20 -21.39 -47.22
CA PHE A 31 -26.93 -20.87 -46.07
C PHE A 31 -27.20 -21.89 -44.95
N ALA A 32 -27.03 -21.49 -43.68
CA ALA A 32 -28.07 -21.63 -42.66
C ALA A 32 -27.70 -20.96 -41.32
N SER A 33 -28.65 -20.14 -40.86
CA SER A 33 -29.12 -19.99 -39.47
C SER A 33 -28.27 -19.25 -38.43
N ALA A 34 -28.92 -18.19 -37.95
CA ALA A 34 -28.62 -17.32 -36.83
C ALA A 34 -28.56 -17.98 -35.43
N ALA A 35 -27.96 -17.20 -34.53
CA ALA A 35 -28.08 -17.12 -33.06
C ALA A 35 -26.98 -17.80 -32.20
N PRO A 36 -26.72 -17.30 -30.97
CA PRO A 36 -26.11 -16.00 -30.70
C PRO A 36 -24.81 -16.15 -29.88
N PHE A 37 -23.93 -15.14 -29.98
CA PHE A 37 -22.70 -15.02 -29.19
C PHE A 37 -23.02 -14.99 -27.69
N GLY A 38 -22.74 -16.11 -27.01
CA GLY A 38 -22.59 -16.14 -25.57
C GLY A 38 -21.34 -15.36 -25.17
N ALA A 39 -21.52 -14.12 -24.72
CA ALA A 39 -20.49 -13.35 -24.05
C ALA A 39 -20.00 -14.13 -22.83
N ARG A 40 -18.83 -14.77 -22.94
CA ARG A 40 -18.11 -15.29 -21.78
C ARG A 40 -17.53 -14.09 -21.04
N PRO A 41 -17.81 -13.92 -19.74
CA PRO A 41 -17.18 -12.85 -18.97
C PRO A 41 -15.69 -13.17 -18.83
N TRP A 42 -14.84 -12.26 -19.31
CA TRP A 42 -13.43 -12.27 -18.98
C TRP A 42 -13.32 -11.97 -17.48
N THR A 43 -13.26 -13.04 -16.71
CA THR A 43 -13.10 -12.96 -15.26
C THR A 43 -11.62 -12.76 -15.00
N ILE A 44 -11.18 -11.51 -14.82
CA ILE A 44 -9.88 -11.24 -14.21
C ILE A 44 -10.00 -11.71 -12.75
N LYS A 45 -9.52 -12.93 -12.48
CA LYS A 45 -9.25 -13.37 -11.11
C LYS A 45 -8.06 -12.55 -10.62
N LEU A 46 -8.34 -11.41 -9.99
CA LEU A 46 -7.41 -10.84 -9.02
C LEU A 46 -7.31 -11.86 -7.87
N LEU A 47 -6.29 -12.70 -7.91
CA LEU A 47 -5.85 -13.45 -6.74
C LEU A 47 -5.31 -12.44 -5.74
N LEU A 48 -6.19 -11.90 -4.90
CA LEU A 48 -5.83 -11.25 -3.64
C LEU A 48 -5.22 -12.33 -2.75
N ALA A 49 -3.90 -12.50 -2.84
CA ALA A 49 -3.12 -13.14 -1.80
C ALA A 49 -3.34 -12.39 -0.48
N PRO A 50 -3.42 -13.08 0.67
CA PRO A 50 -3.55 -12.41 1.96
C PRO A 50 -2.34 -11.51 2.17
N LYS A 51 -2.60 -10.22 2.46
CA LYS A 51 -1.63 -9.23 2.91
C LYS A 51 -0.85 -9.80 4.10
N ALA A 52 0.36 -10.31 3.86
CA ALA A 52 1.38 -10.31 4.88
C ALA A 52 1.78 -8.84 5.14
N PRO A 53 2.04 -8.42 6.38
CA PRO A 53 2.51 -7.08 6.65
C PRO A 53 3.88 -6.91 5.98
N VAL A 54 3.92 -6.06 4.95
CA VAL A 54 5.16 -5.57 4.36
C VAL A 54 5.79 -4.67 5.42
N ALA A 55 6.71 -5.22 6.19
CA ALA A 55 7.65 -4.41 6.96
C ALA A 55 8.51 -3.64 5.96
N SER A 56 8.58 -2.32 6.13
CA SER A 56 9.41 -1.42 5.34
C SER A 56 10.84 -1.97 5.22
N PRO A 57 11.40 -2.14 4.01
CA PRO A 57 12.78 -2.58 3.85
C PRO A 57 13.67 -1.34 3.93
N LEU A 58 13.78 -0.71 5.11
CA LEU A 58 14.75 0.34 5.48
C LEU A 58 14.50 0.86 6.92
N GLU A 59 14.42 -0.04 7.89
CA GLU A 59 14.76 0.29 9.28
C GLU A 59 15.87 -0.67 9.70
N VAL A 60 17.09 -0.34 9.28
CA VAL A 60 18.28 -0.85 9.95
C VAL A 60 18.37 -0.04 11.24
N ASP A 61 17.96 -0.65 12.34
CA ASP A 61 18.13 -0.11 13.67
C ASP A 61 19.63 -0.04 13.95
N TRP A 62 20.25 1.09 13.63
CA TRP A 62 21.65 1.35 13.94
C TRP A 62 21.77 1.37 15.46
N PRO A 63 22.55 0.46 16.09
CA PRO A 63 22.73 0.53 17.52
C PRO A 63 23.39 1.87 17.85
N GLN A 64 22.72 2.70 18.65
CA GLN A 64 23.26 3.95 19.24
C GLN A 64 24.48 3.72 20.15
N ASN A 65 25.04 2.50 20.14
CA ASN A 65 26.07 2.03 21.06
C ASN A 65 27.36 1.61 20.35
N LEU A 66 27.59 2.02 19.11
CA LEU A 66 28.85 1.76 18.41
C LEU A 66 30.05 2.43 19.09
N GLU A 67 29.85 3.53 19.84
CA GLU A 67 30.92 4.13 20.66
C GLU A 67 31.11 3.42 22.01
N LYS A 68 30.11 2.72 22.55
CA LYS A 68 30.24 1.99 23.83
C LYS A 68 30.98 0.66 23.69
N PHE A 69 30.81 -0.04 22.57
CA PHE A 69 31.41 -1.37 22.37
C PHE A 69 32.88 -1.35 21.95
N LEU A 70 33.41 -0.20 21.51
CA LEU A 70 34.81 -0.06 21.09
C LEU A 70 35.74 0.45 22.21
N ILE A 71 35.20 0.80 23.39
CA ILE A 71 35.98 1.41 24.49
C ILE A 71 35.92 0.60 25.80
N GLU A 72 34.91 -0.25 26.01
CA GLU A 72 34.88 -1.22 27.12
C GLU A 72 35.04 -2.60 26.47
N GLN A 73 36.16 -3.33 26.55
CA GLN A 73 36.66 -3.98 27.76
C GLN A 73 38.12 -4.46 27.63
N PRO A 74 39.10 -3.68 28.12
CA PRO A 74 40.34 -4.22 28.68
C PRO A 74 40.36 -4.13 30.22
N GLU A 75 39.50 -3.31 30.81
CA GLU A 75 39.51 -3.02 32.26
C GLU A 75 38.83 -4.10 33.10
N GLU A 76 37.76 -4.75 32.63
CA GLU A 76 37.08 -5.81 33.40
C GLU A 76 37.90 -7.12 33.48
N ALA A 77 38.69 -7.43 32.44
CA ALA A 77 39.64 -8.54 32.48
C ALA A 77 40.82 -8.23 33.44
N SER A 78 41.33 -7.00 33.40
CA SER A 78 42.37 -6.50 34.32
C SER A 78 41.91 -6.48 35.79
N ALA A 79 40.66 -6.08 36.04
CA ALA A 79 40.08 -6.02 37.39
C ALA A 79 39.92 -7.42 38.02
N ARG A 80 39.57 -8.44 37.23
CA ARG A 80 39.49 -9.84 37.69
C ARG A 80 40.86 -10.43 37.99
N THR A 81 41.89 -10.12 37.20
CA THR A 81 43.26 -10.55 37.48
C THR A 81 43.89 -9.83 38.68
N THR A 82 43.49 -8.58 38.95
CA THR A 82 43.97 -7.81 40.10
C THR A 82 43.40 -8.35 41.41
N THR A 83 42.12 -8.75 41.42
CA THR A 83 41.48 -9.38 42.58
C THR A 83 42.06 -10.76 42.91
N ASP A 84 42.43 -11.56 41.90
CA ASP A 84 43.15 -12.82 42.12
C ASP A 84 44.57 -12.61 42.68
N TYR A 85 45.25 -11.52 42.30
CA TYR A 85 46.56 -11.15 42.84
C TYR A 85 46.48 -10.72 44.32
N GLU A 86 45.50 -9.90 44.68
CA GLU A 86 45.28 -9.47 46.07
C GLU A 86 44.91 -10.64 46.99
N VAL A 87 44.11 -11.59 46.49
CA VAL A 87 43.76 -12.82 47.24
C VAL A 87 44.98 -13.72 47.45
N LEU A 88 45.87 -13.83 46.45
CA LEU A 88 47.11 -14.58 46.57
C LEU A 88 48.13 -13.89 47.48
N GLU A 89 48.23 -12.56 47.45
CA GLU A 89 49.11 -11.77 48.33
C GLU A 89 48.65 -11.81 49.79
N LYS A 90 47.33 -11.79 50.01
CA LYS A 90 46.73 -11.99 51.33
C LYS A 90 47.01 -13.39 51.87
N ARG A 91 46.84 -14.44 51.06
CA ARG A 91 47.18 -15.82 51.43
C ARG A 91 48.68 -16.00 51.70
N ALA A 92 49.55 -15.38 50.90
CA ALA A 92 51.00 -15.42 51.13
C ALA A 92 51.40 -14.73 52.44
N SER A 93 50.71 -13.64 52.79
CA SER A 93 50.88 -12.94 54.07
C SER A 93 50.39 -13.78 55.25
N GLU A 94 49.22 -14.42 55.14
CA GLU A 94 48.67 -15.33 56.15
C GLU A 94 49.61 -16.54 56.40
N ILE A 95 50.17 -17.12 55.33
CA ILE A 95 51.15 -18.22 55.44
C ILE A 95 52.44 -17.74 56.11
N SER A 96 52.93 -16.54 55.77
CA SER A 96 54.13 -15.97 56.39
C SER A 96 53.94 -15.66 57.87
N GLN A 97 52.74 -15.19 58.24
CA GLN A 97 52.36 -14.92 59.63
C GLN A 97 52.23 -16.22 60.44
N TRP A 98 51.61 -17.25 59.86
CA TRP A 98 51.54 -18.59 60.45
C TRP A 98 52.92 -19.22 60.67
N LEU A 99 53.83 -19.13 59.68
CA LEU A 99 55.21 -19.61 59.81
C LEU A 99 55.97 -18.86 60.91
N SER A 100 55.77 -17.54 61.02
CA SER A 100 56.36 -16.72 62.08
C SER A 100 55.85 -17.12 63.47
N GLU A 101 54.56 -17.44 63.59
CA GLU A 101 53.98 -17.96 64.84
C GLU A 101 54.51 -19.35 65.21
N GLN A 102 54.69 -20.24 64.23
CA GLN A 102 55.29 -21.56 64.50
C GLN A 102 56.75 -21.43 64.93
N LEU A 103 57.53 -20.55 64.31
CA LEU A 103 58.90 -20.25 64.72
C LEU A 103 58.94 -19.67 66.15
N GLY A 104 58.04 -18.74 66.49
CA GLY A 104 57.91 -18.21 67.85
C GLY A 104 57.54 -19.27 68.91
N ARG A 105 56.71 -20.26 68.54
CA ARG A 105 56.38 -21.40 69.41
C ARG A 105 57.57 -22.33 69.61
N THR A 106 58.36 -22.60 68.57
CA THR A 106 59.58 -23.41 68.69
C THR A 106 60.66 -22.73 69.52
N GLN A 107 60.85 -21.40 69.39
CA GLN A 107 61.76 -20.63 70.26
C GLN A 107 61.29 -20.61 71.73
N LYS A 108 59.98 -20.45 71.99
CA LYS A 108 59.43 -20.53 73.36
C LYS A 108 59.58 -21.92 73.95
N SER A 109 59.40 -22.98 73.16
CA SER A 109 59.61 -24.38 73.58
C SER A 109 61.07 -24.66 73.94
N LEU A 110 62.04 -24.06 73.23
CA LEU A 110 63.45 -24.15 73.59
C LEU A 110 63.79 -23.33 74.85
N ALA A 111 63.19 -22.16 75.03
CA ALA A 111 63.39 -21.34 76.23
C ALA A 111 62.83 -22.01 77.50
N SER A 112 61.76 -22.81 77.37
CA SER A 112 61.16 -23.58 78.47
C SER A 112 61.90 -24.88 78.83
N GLN A 113 62.92 -25.28 78.06
CA GLN A 113 63.77 -26.44 78.35
C GLN A 113 65.11 -26.07 79.02
N ARG A 114 65.32 -24.78 79.37
CA ARG A 114 66.40 -24.41 80.31
C ARG A 114 65.96 -24.74 81.74
N PRO A 115 66.66 -25.63 82.48
CA PRO A 115 66.35 -25.86 83.89
C PRO A 115 66.67 -24.60 84.69
N GLY A 116 65.67 -24.10 85.43
CA GLY A 116 65.89 -23.12 86.48
C GLY A 116 66.53 -23.80 87.69
N SER A 117 67.73 -23.37 88.07
CA SER A 117 68.29 -23.64 89.39
C SER A 117 68.43 -22.31 90.14
N ALA A 118 67.47 -22.02 91.00
CA ALA A 118 67.59 -21.02 92.03
C ALA A 118 67.11 -21.61 93.36
N LYS A 119 68.07 -21.69 94.30
CA LYS A 119 67.98 -21.77 95.77
C LYS A 119 67.88 -23.15 96.43
N GLU A 120 69.00 -23.55 97.04
CA GLU A 120 69.04 -23.94 98.46
C GLU A 120 70.41 -23.53 99.07
N GLU A 121 70.34 -22.61 100.04
CA GLU A 121 71.21 -22.41 101.21
C GLU A 121 71.38 -23.76 101.98
N GLU A 122 72.38 -24.10 102.80
CA GLU A 122 73.52 -23.48 103.47
C GLU A 122 74.26 -24.63 104.22
N ALA A 123 75.60 -24.54 104.37
CA ALA A 123 76.49 -25.17 105.39
C ALA A 123 77.79 -25.80 104.83
N GLN A 124 78.88 -25.02 104.92
CA GLN A 124 80.21 -25.33 105.53
C GLN A 124 80.68 -26.80 105.57
N GLU A 125 81.92 -27.19 105.32
CA GLU A 125 83.22 -26.52 105.25
C GLU A 125 84.25 -27.53 104.66
N ALA A 126 85.45 -27.03 104.35
CA ALA A 126 86.69 -27.76 104.02
C ALA A 126 86.97 -28.11 102.55
N GLY A 127 87.78 -27.25 101.92
CA GLY A 127 89.07 -27.71 101.43
C GLY A 127 89.20 -28.05 99.94
N SER A 128 89.96 -27.19 99.26
CA SER A 128 90.89 -27.54 98.19
C SER A 128 90.36 -27.71 96.75
N SER A 129 90.54 -26.63 95.99
CA SER A 129 91.15 -26.62 94.65
C SER A 129 90.43 -27.34 93.50
N ARG A 130 89.76 -26.51 92.71
CA ARG A 130 89.50 -26.60 91.25
C ARG A 130 90.73 -27.10 90.45
N PRO A 131 90.53 -27.65 89.24
CA PRO A 131 90.34 -26.77 88.06
C PRO A 131 89.26 -27.32 87.10
N GLU A 132 88.22 -26.59 86.70
CA GLU A 132 88.20 -25.38 85.86
C GLU A 132 88.64 -25.55 84.39
N LEU A 133 89.03 -26.76 83.97
CA LEU A 133 89.45 -27.01 82.57
C LEU A 133 88.43 -27.77 81.70
N GLU A 134 87.35 -28.31 82.27
CA GLU A 134 86.33 -29.04 81.47
C GLU A 134 85.11 -28.19 81.07
N PHE A 135 84.89 -27.01 81.69
CA PHE A 135 83.73 -26.17 81.40
C PHE A 135 83.90 -25.19 80.23
N GLN A 136 85.13 -24.78 79.90
CA GLN A 136 85.38 -23.95 78.69
C GLN A 136 85.22 -24.78 77.41
N SER A 137 85.67 -26.03 77.42
CA SER A 137 85.47 -27.00 76.33
C SER A 137 83.99 -27.28 76.05
N PHE A 138 83.15 -27.34 77.08
CA PHE A 138 81.72 -27.59 76.93
C PHE A 138 80.95 -26.36 76.43
N GLY A 139 81.37 -25.15 76.82
CA GLY A 139 80.81 -23.89 76.33
C GLY A 139 81.10 -23.63 74.86
N GLU A 140 82.34 -23.84 74.42
CA GLU A 140 82.74 -23.74 73.01
C GLU A 140 82.06 -24.82 72.15
N ALA A 141 81.86 -26.03 72.69
CA ALA A 141 81.10 -27.09 72.03
C ALA A 141 79.60 -26.74 71.89
N LEU A 142 78.99 -26.12 72.90
CA LEU A 142 77.59 -25.68 72.83
C LEU A 142 77.37 -24.49 71.89
N GLU A 143 78.30 -23.55 71.83
CA GLU A 143 78.26 -22.44 70.86
C GLU A 143 78.50 -22.93 69.43
N SER A 144 79.41 -23.89 69.22
CA SER A 144 79.63 -24.54 67.93
C SER A 144 78.40 -25.33 67.45
N VAL A 145 77.77 -26.11 68.35
CA VAL A 145 76.54 -26.84 68.04
C VAL A 145 75.36 -25.90 67.80
N SER A 146 75.25 -24.81 68.57
CA SER A 146 74.21 -23.80 68.37
C SER A 146 74.42 -23.04 67.07
N ALA A 147 75.64 -22.60 66.75
CA ALA A 147 75.97 -21.93 65.50
C ALA A 147 75.77 -22.85 64.27
N SER A 148 76.10 -24.14 64.41
CA SER A 148 75.82 -25.16 63.39
C SER A 148 74.32 -25.36 63.19
N PHE A 149 73.54 -25.42 64.28
CA PHE A 149 72.09 -25.58 64.24
C PHE A 149 71.38 -24.36 63.64
N TYR A 150 71.73 -23.15 64.08
CA TYR A 150 71.18 -21.90 63.52
C TYR A 150 71.65 -21.67 62.08
N GLY A 151 72.88 -22.07 61.72
CA GLY A 151 73.38 -22.05 60.34
C GLY A 151 72.64 -23.04 59.43
N GLN A 152 72.34 -24.25 59.93
CA GLN A 152 71.50 -25.22 59.22
C GLN A 152 70.06 -24.73 59.07
N GLN A 153 69.51 -24.09 60.09
CA GLN A 153 68.16 -23.53 60.05
C GLN A 153 68.07 -22.35 59.06
N ALA A 154 69.07 -21.47 59.04
CA ALA A 154 69.17 -20.38 58.06
C ALA A 154 69.34 -20.90 56.63
N ALA A 155 70.15 -21.95 56.42
CA ALA A 155 70.30 -22.61 55.12
C ALA A 155 69.00 -23.29 54.66
N GLN A 156 68.26 -23.92 55.58
CA GLN A 156 66.94 -24.48 55.29
C GLN A 156 65.92 -23.40 54.94
N GLU A 157 65.93 -22.26 55.63
CA GLU A 157 65.06 -21.12 55.34
C GLU A 157 65.37 -20.48 53.99
N GLU A 158 66.66 -20.33 53.65
CA GLU A 158 67.08 -19.82 52.35
C GLU A 158 66.71 -20.78 51.21
N ALA A 159 66.90 -22.09 51.41
CA ALA A 159 66.44 -23.11 50.47
C ALA A 159 64.92 -23.09 50.27
N LEU A 160 64.15 -22.89 51.34
CA LEU A 160 62.69 -22.75 51.26
C LEU A 160 62.30 -21.48 50.48
N ARG A 161 62.95 -20.34 50.76
CA ARG A 161 62.72 -19.09 50.04
C ARG A 161 63.06 -19.21 48.55
N GLU A 162 64.15 -19.90 48.21
CA GLU A 162 64.51 -20.16 46.82
C GLU A 162 63.51 -21.11 46.13
N ALA A 163 63.04 -22.15 46.82
CA ALA A 163 62.00 -23.04 46.32
C ALA A 163 60.68 -22.30 46.06
N VAL A 164 60.26 -21.41 46.98
CA VAL A 164 59.08 -20.55 46.81
C VAL A 164 59.26 -19.61 45.62
N ARG A 165 60.42 -18.96 45.46
CA ARG A 165 60.70 -18.10 44.29
C ARG A 165 60.61 -18.87 42.98
N LYS A 166 61.15 -20.10 42.93
CA LYS A 166 61.07 -20.97 41.75
C LYS A 166 59.63 -21.39 41.46
N ALA A 167 58.86 -21.76 42.48
CA ALA A 167 57.45 -22.11 42.33
C ALA A 167 56.60 -20.93 41.83
N VAL A 168 56.80 -19.72 42.39
CA VAL A 168 56.12 -18.50 41.93
C VAL A 168 56.52 -18.16 40.49
N ALA A 169 57.79 -18.29 40.12
CA ALA A 169 58.24 -18.06 38.75
C ALA A 169 57.66 -19.08 37.76
N GLN A 170 57.51 -20.35 38.17
CA GLN A 170 56.87 -21.40 37.37
C GLN A 170 55.38 -21.13 37.20
N GLU A 171 54.66 -20.78 38.26
CA GLU A 171 53.24 -20.42 38.16
C GLU A 171 53.02 -19.17 37.32
N ARG A 172 53.88 -18.15 37.42
CA ARG A 172 53.81 -16.97 36.53
C ARG A 172 53.98 -17.34 35.05
N ARG A 173 54.90 -18.26 34.74
CA ARG A 173 55.08 -18.76 33.37
C ARG A 173 53.87 -19.57 32.90
N ALA A 174 53.34 -20.44 33.76
CA ALA A 174 52.14 -21.22 33.46
C ALA A 174 50.91 -20.33 33.26
N ALA A 175 50.72 -19.31 34.10
CA ALA A 175 49.65 -18.32 33.99
C ALA A 175 49.72 -17.56 32.66
N LYS A 176 50.91 -17.08 32.27
CA LYS A 176 51.11 -16.40 30.98
C LYS A 176 50.76 -17.30 29.80
N VAL A 177 51.17 -18.57 29.82
CA VAL A 177 50.82 -19.52 28.75
C VAL A 177 49.32 -19.77 28.68
N ARG A 178 48.63 -19.85 29.83
CA ARG A 178 47.16 -19.98 29.88
C ARG A 178 46.47 -18.73 29.34
N GLU A 179 46.97 -17.55 29.67
CA GLU A 179 46.46 -16.26 29.18
C GLU A 179 46.63 -16.14 27.66
N ASP A 180 47.83 -16.39 27.12
CA ASP A 180 48.10 -16.36 25.68
C ASP A 180 47.20 -17.37 24.94
N ALA A 181 47.01 -18.57 25.51
CA ALA A 181 46.10 -19.58 24.94
C ALA A 181 44.63 -19.13 24.95
N ALA A 182 44.17 -18.48 26.03
CA ALA A 182 42.81 -17.94 26.11
C ALA A 182 42.59 -16.81 25.10
N VAL A 183 43.57 -15.91 24.93
CA VAL A 183 43.53 -14.83 23.92
C VAL A 183 43.47 -15.41 22.50
N ASP A 184 44.25 -16.46 22.22
CA ASP A 184 44.22 -17.11 20.91
C ASP A 184 42.89 -17.81 20.60
N VAL A 185 42.24 -18.40 21.61
CA VAL A 185 40.89 -18.97 21.45
C VAL A 185 39.88 -17.85 21.16
N ALA A 186 39.87 -16.78 21.96
CA ALA A 186 38.97 -15.64 21.75
C ALA A 186 39.16 -14.99 20.37
N ARG A 187 40.42 -14.85 19.90
CA ARG A 187 40.71 -14.33 18.54
C ARG A 187 40.17 -15.24 17.43
N ARG A 188 40.21 -16.56 17.61
CA ARG A 188 39.65 -17.51 16.64
C ARG A 188 38.13 -17.42 16.59
N GLU A 189 37.48 -17.32 17.73
CA GLU A 189 36.03 -17.18 17.84
C GLU A 189 35.54 -15.89 17.16
N VAL A 190 36.16 -14.75 17.50
CA VAL A 190 35.82 -13.45 16.86
C VAL A 190 36.03 -13.50 15.34
N ARG A 191 37.12 -14.16 14.88
CA ARG A 191 37.37 -14.33 13.44
C ARG A 191 36.30 -15.21 12.78
N GLN A 192 35.88 -16.29 13.42
CA GLN A 192 34.83 -17.17 12.90
C GLN A 192 33.50 -16.42 12.81
N GLU A 193 33.13 -15.71 13.85
CA GLU A 193 31.91 -14.90 13.86
C GLU A 193 31.92 -13.83 12.75
N LEU A 194 33.06 -13.15 12.54
CA LEU A 194 33.20 -12.17 11.47
C LEU A 194 33.07 -12.79 10.08
N LEU A 195 33.63 -13.99 9.88
CA LEU A 195 33.51 -14.73 8.61
C LEU A 195 32.06 -15.16 8.35
N GLU A 196 31.35 -15.62 9.38
CA GLU A 196 29.94 -15.98 9.28
C GLU A 196 29.06 -14.77 8.97
N ARG A 197 29.28 -13.64 9.66
CA ARG A 197 28.57 -12.38 9.37
C ARG A 197 28.83 -11.90 7.94
N THR A 198 30.07 -11.94 7.48
CA THR A 198 30.41 -11.56 6.11
C THR A 198 29.73 -12.48 5.09
N ARG A 199 29.72 -13.80 5.33
CA ARG A 199 29.02 -14.76 4.45
C ARG A 199 27.51 -14.52 4.40
N MET A 200 26.88 -14.24 5.54
CA MET A 200 25.47 -13.92 5.60
C MET A 200 25.16 -12.61 4.86
N ALA A 201 25.97 -11.58 5.06
CA ALA A 201 25.82 -10.31 4.35
C ALA A 201 26.00 -10.46 2.83
N GLU A 202 26.97 -11.26 2.38
CA GLU A 202 27.15 -11.57 0.95
C GLU A 202 25.96 -12.34 0.38
N ALA A 203 25.40 -13.30 1.12
CA ALA A 203 24.21 -14.04 0.70
C ALA A 203 22.99 -13.12 0.56
N GLN A 204 22.74 -12.27 1.56
CA GLN A 204 21.68 -11.27 1.54
C GLN A 204 21.85 -10.29 0.38
N TYR A 205 23.08 -9.83 0.14
CA TYR A 205 23.36 -8.94 -0.99
C TYR A 205 23.08 -9.61 -2.35
N ARG A 206 23.45 -10.89 -2.50
CA ARG A 206 23.16 -11.65 -3.74
C ARG A 206 21.66 -11.82 -3.96
N GLU A 207 20.91 -12.15 -2.91
CA GLU A 207 19.46 -12.29 -2.97
C GLU A 207 18.79 -10.96 -3.32
N ALA A 208 19.17 -9.86 -2.65
CA ALA A 208 18.67 -8.53 -2.94
C ALA A 208 18.97 -8.11 -4.38
N ARG A 209 20.16 -8.44 -4.90
CA ARG A 209 20.53 -8.16 -6.28
C ARG A 209 19.71 -8.97 -7.29
N GLN A 210 19.42 -10.24 -7.00
CA GLN A 210 18.55 -11.06 -7.85
C GLN A 210 17.11 -10.53 -7.85
N ALA A 211 16.59 -10.14 -6.68
CA ALA A 211 15.27 -9.53 -6.56
C ALA A 211 15.18 -8.22 -7.35
N LEU A 212 16.22 -7.37 -7.29
CA LEU A 212 16.28 -6.13 -8.08
C LEU A 212 16.25 -6.42 -9.58
N GLN A 213 17.06 -7.37 -10.05
CA GLN A 213 17.09 -7.74 -11.46
C GLN A 213 15.73 -8.29 -11.95
N GLN A 214 15.05 -9.09 -11.12
CA GLN A 214 13.70 -9.57 -11.44
C GLN A 214 12.69 -8.42 -11.49
N ALA A 215 12.78 -7.47 -10.57
CA ALA A 215 11.93 -6.28 -10.57
C ALA A 215 12.16 -5.41 -11.83
N GLU A 216 13.42 -5.22 -12.25
CA GLU A 216 13.75 -4.48 -13.48
C GLU A 216 13.15 -5.13 -14.73
N ILE A 217 13.24 -6.46 -14.84
CA ILE A 217 12.63 -7.22 -15.95
C ILE A 217 11.10 -7.08 -15.91
N ALA A 218 10.49 -7.16 -14.73
CA ALA A 218 9.05 -7.01 -14.58
C ALA A 218 8.57 -5.60 -14.96
N VAL A 219 9.32 -4.56 -14.55
CA VAL A 219 9.03 -3.18 -14.94
C VAL A 219 9.13 -3.01 -16.46
N ALA A 220 10.18 -3.53 -17.09
CA ALA A 220 10.34 -3.47 -18.55
C ALA A 220 9.17 -4.15 -19.29
N ALA A 221 8.75 -5.33 -18.83
CA ALA A 221 7.60 -6.04 -19.40
C ALA A 221 6.29 -5.25 -19.23
N MET A 222 6.06 -4.67 -18.05
CA MET A 222 4.88 -3.85 -17.81
C MET A 222 4.88 -2.56 -18.65
N THR A 223 6.04 -1.95 -18.87
CA THR A 223 6.13 -0.75 -19.73
C THR A 223 5.80 -1.07 -21.19
N GLU A 224 6.23 -2.23 -21.69
CA GLU A 224 5.90 -2.70 -23.04
C GLU A 224 4.39 -2.99 -23.17
N GLU A 225 3.78 -3.64 -22.18
CA GLU A 225 2.33 -3.87 -22.17
C GLU A 225 1.52 -2.56 -22.15
N LEU A 226 1.97 -1.56 -21.38
CA LEU A 226 1.33 -0.25 -21.36
C LEU A 226 1.42 0.48 -22.71
N GLU A 227 2.55 0.35 -23.41
CA GLU A 227 2.73 0.92 -24.75
C GLU A 227 1.79 0.24 -25.76
N GLN A 228 1.71 -1.10 -25.75
CA GLN A 228 0.78 -1.86 -26.59
C GLN A 228 -0.68 -1.49 -26.33
N LEU A 229 -1.07 -1.31 -25.06
CA LEU A 229 -2.42 -0.87 -24.69
C LEU A 229 -2.72 0.56 -25.15
N ARG A 230 -1.72 1.44 -25.11
CA ARG A 230 -1.85 2.81 -25.60
C ARG A 230 -2.06 2.82 -27.11
N ASP A 231 -1.24 2.08 -27.86
CA ASP A 231 -1.36 1.97 -29.32
C ASP A 231 -2.71 1.38 -29.73
N ALA A 232 -3.18 0.34 -29.02
CA ALA A 232 -4.51 -0.22 -29.23
C ALA A 232 -5.63 0.79 -28.92
N GLY A 233 -5.45 1.61 -27.88
CA GLY A 233 -6.36 2.70 -27.54
C GLY A 233 -6.46 3.74 -28.65
N ASP A 234 -5.30 4.19 -29.16
CA ASP A 234 -5.22 5.17 -30.25
C ASP A 234 -5.85 4.62 -31.55
N GLN A 235 -5.65 3.34 -31.86
CA GLN A 235 -6.30 2.67 -33.00
C GLN A 235 -7.82 2.64 -32.84
N LEU A 236 -8.33 2.27 -31.67
CA LEU A 236 -9.78 2.24 -31.41
C LEU A 236 -10.40 3.64 -31.48
N GLU A 237 -9.69 4.67 -31.04
CA GLU A 237 -10.15 6.06 -31.15
C GLU A 237 -10.22 6.51 -32.62
N GLN A 238 -9.22 6.15 -33.44
CA GLN A 238 -9.24 6.41 -34.88
C GLN A 238 -10.39 5.68 -35.58
N GLU A 239 -10.61 4.39 -35.27
CA GLU A 239 -11.73 3.62 -35.81
C GLU A 239 -13.08 4.24 -35.42
N ARG A 240 -13.22 4.67 -34.17
CA ARG A 240 -14.42 5.33 -33.68
C ARG A 240 -14.66 6.65 -34.41
N ALA A 241 -13.64 7.48 -34.55
CA ALA A 241 -13.74 8.74 -35.29
C ALA A 241 -14.13 8.52 -36.76
N ALA A 242 -13.57 7.49 -37.40
CA ALA A 242 -13.91 7.10 -38.77
C ALA A 242 -15.38 6.64 -38.90
N ARG A 243 -15.86 5.79 -37.97
CA ARG A 243 -17.28 5.37 -37.92
C ARG A 243 -18.21 6.55 -37.70
N GLU A 244 -17.89 7.45 -36.77
CA GLU A 244 -18.70 8.65 -36.52
C GLU A 244 -18.74 9.57 -37.75
N ALA A 245 -17.66 9.67 -38.52
CA ALA A 245 -17.65 10.40 -39.79
C ALA A 245 -18.53 9.73 -40.85
N GLN A 246 -18.50 8.41 -40.94
CA GLN A 246 -19.36 7.63 -41.82
C GLN A 246 -20.84 7.79 -41.45
N ASP A 247 -21.19 7.72 -40.17
CA ASP A 247 -22.56 7.91 -39.69
C ASP A 247 -23.09 9.30 -40.02
N ARG A 248 -22.25 10.33 -39.89
CA ARG A 248 -22.60 11.70 -40.33
C ARG A 248 -22.85 11.76 -41.83
N ALA A 249 -22.02 11.11 -42.64
CA ALA A 249 -22.21 11.06 -44.09
C ALA A 249 -23.51 10.34 -44.48
N HIS A 250 -23.80 9.20 -43.85
CA HIS A 250 -25.06 8.47 -44.06
C HIS A 250 -26.27 9.29 -43.63
N ALA A 251 -26.21 10.01 -42.52
CA ALA A 251 -27.30 10.88 -42.06
C ALA A 251 -27.63 12.00 -43.09
N ILE A 252 -26.60 12.59 -43.70
CA ILE A 252 -26.77 13.58 -44.78
C ILE A 252 -27.42 12.93 -46.00
N GLN A 253 -26.98 11.73 -46.40
CA GLN A 253 -27.57 10.99 -47.53
C GLN A 253 -29.05 10.66 -47.29
N ILE A 254 -29.40 10.18 -46.08
CA ILE A 254 -30.78 9.91 -45.70
C ILE A 254 -31.64 11.17 -45.84
N SER A 255 -31.19 12.29 -45.27
CA SER A 255 -31.88 13.59 -45.38
C SER A 255 -32.08 14.02 -46.84
N THR A 256 -31.07 13.80 -47.68
CA THR A 256 -31.13 14.16 -49.11
C THR A 256 -32.17 13.30 -49.83
N LEU A 257 -32.12 11.98 -49.66
CA LEU A 257 -33.06 11.03 -50.25
C LEU A 257 -34.50 11.23 -49.74
N GLU A 258 -34.68 11.56 -48.47
CA GLU A 258 -36.00 11.88 -47.91
C GLU A 258 -36.60 13.14 -48.54
N ASN A 259 -35.78 14.17 -48.76
CA ASN A 259 -36.21 15.39 -49.44
C ASN A 259 -36.53 15.14 -50.92
N GLU A 260 -35.75 14.31 -51.62
CA GLU A 260 -36.04 13.89 -52.99
C GLU A 260 -37.34 13.07 -53.07
N ALA A 261 -37.52 12.10 -52.18
CA ALA A 261 -38.75 11.32 -52.08
C ALA A 261 -39.97 12.21 -51.81
N ARG A 262 -39.82 13.22 -50.95
CA ARG A 262 -40.87 14.22 -50.68
C ARG A 262 -41.20 15.04 -51.93
N ARG A 263 -40.18 15.50 -52.68
CA ARG A 263 -40.36 16.24 -53.94
C ARG A 263 -41.05 15.39 -55.01
N LEU A 264 -40.61 14.15 -55.19
CA LEU A 264 -41.21 13.23 -56.17
C LEU A 264 -42.67 12.89 -55.81
N ARG A 265 -42.97 12.65 -54.53
CA ARG A 265 -44.36 12.45 -54.06
C ARG A 265 -45.23 13.67 -54.33
N ALA A 266 -44.73 14.88 -54.08
CA ALA A 266 -45.46 16.11 -54.39
C ALA A 266 -45.68 16.28 -55.90
N SER A 267 -44.68 15.96 -56.73
CA SER A 267 -44.79 16.01 -58.19
C SER A 267 -45.77 14.97 -58.74
N LEU A 268 -45.81 13.76 -58.17
CA LEU A 268 -46.79 12.73 -58.53
C LEU A 268 -48.20 13.10 -58.09
N ALA A 269 -48.36 13.72 -56.92
CA ALA A 269 -49.65 14.24 -56.46
C ALA A 269 -50.16 15.36 -57.37
N GLN A 270 -49.28 16.23 -57.89
CA GLN A 270 -49.64 17.25 -58.88
C GLN A 270 -49.96 16.67 -60.26
N ALA A 271 -49.26 15.61 -60.68
CA ALA A 271 -49.53 14.94 -61.96
C ALA A 271 -50.77 14.03 -61.92
N GLY A 272 -51.23 13.64 -60.73
CA GLY A 272 -52.40 12.82 -60.49
C GLY A 272 -53.68 13.59 -60.12
N GLN A 273 -53.69 14.93 -60.25
CA GLN A 273 -54.92 15.73 -60.10
C GLN A 273 -55.67 15.88 -61.44
N GLU A 274 -56.21 14.78 -61.92
CA GLU A 274 -57.61 14.76 -62.39
C GLU A 274 -58.34 13.85 -61.40
N ASP A 275 -59.51 14.30 -60.97
CA ASP A 275 -60.45 13.71 -60.01
C ASP A 275 -60.39 14.19 -58.54
N GLU A 276 -61.52 14.80 -58.22
CA GLU A 276 -62.07 15.36 -57.00
C GLU A 276 -62.05 14.37 -55.82
N VAL A 277 -61.33 14.71 -54.74
CA VAL A 277 -61.60 14.20 -53.39
C VAL A 277 -61.40 15.31 -52.36
N ASP A 278 -62.51 15.60 -51.69
CA ASP A 278 -62.67 16.43 -50.50
C ASP A 278 -61.62 16.14 -49.42
N ILE A 279 -60.69 17.07 -49.25
CA ILE A 279 -59.66 17.03 -48.20
C ILE A 279 -60.26 17.60 -46.92
N THR A 280 -61.15 16.84 -46.29
CA THR A 280 -61.31 16.99 -44.84
C THR A 280 -60.00 16.48 -44.19
N PRO A 281 -59.28 17.31 -43.41
CA PRO A 281 -58.04 16.85 -42.78
C PRO A 281 -58.38 15.80 -41.72
N VAL A 282 -58.06 14.54 -42.00
CA VAL A 282 -57.94 13.53 -40.96
C VAL A 282 -56.71 13.90 -40.13
N ALA A 283 -56.95 14.63 -39.04
CA ALA A 283 -55.95 15.03 -38.06
C ALA A 283 -55.23 13.78 -37.51
N GLY A 284 -54.02 13.52 -38.01
CA GLY A 284 -53.13 12.50 -37.49
C GLY A 284 -52.29 13.02 -36.31
N PRO A 285 -51.60 12.15 -35.55
CA PRO A 285 -50.74 12.54 -34.42
C PRO A 285 -49.61 13.52 -34.77
N LEU A 286 -49.25 13.63 -36.06
CA LEU A 286 -48.22 14.55 -36.56
C LEU A 286 -48.73 15.97 -36.84
N ASP A 287 -50.05 16.17 -36.90
CA ASP A 287 -50.66 17.50 -37.09
C ASP A 287 -50.47 18.42 -35.86
N VAL A 288 -50.03 17.84 -34.74
CA VAL A 288 -49.66 18.53 -33.49
C VAL A 288 -48.32 19.25 -33.61
N ILE A 289 -47.40 18.75 -34.45
CA ILE A 289 -46.06 19.34 -34.63
C ILE A 289 -46.09 20.31 -35.81
N ARG A 290 -46.81 21.43 -35.65
CA ARG A 290 -46.73 22.55 -36.61
C ARG A 290 -45.53 23.47 -36.36
N THR A 291 -45.00 23.43 -35.13
CA THR A 291 -43.85 24.22 -34.69
C THR A 291 -43.01 23.39 -33.74
N LEU A 292 -41.67 23.49 -33.85
CA LEU A 292 -40.75 22.87 -32.90
C LEU A 292 -40.83 23.59 -31.54
N PRO A 293 -40.81 22.87 -30.41
CA PRO A 293 -40.75 23.47 -29.09
C PRO A 293 -39.55 24.40 -28.93
N THR A 294 -39.78 25.60 -28.39
CA THR A 294 -38.78 26.64 -28.17
C THR A 294 -38.36 26.77 -26.71
N ASN A 295 -39.07 26.11 -25.80
CA ASN A 295 -38.81 26.13 -24.37
C ASN A 295 -39.24 24.82 -23.71
N LEU A 296 -38.86 24.64 -22.45
CA LEU A 296 -39.11 23.41 -21.69
C LEU A 296 -40.60 23.12 -21.47
N GLU A 297 -41.44 24.15 -21.27
CA GLU A 297 -42.89 23.95 -21.13
C GLU A 297 -43.49 23.37 -22.41
N GLU A 298 -43.12 23.91 -23.57
CA GLU A 298 -43.54 23.40 -24.87
C GLU A 298 -43.06 21.96 -25.11
N CYS A 299 -41.82 21.63 -24.72
CA CYS A 299 -41.32 20.25 -24.78
C CYS A 299 -42.17 19.30 -23.93
N VAL A 300 -42.49 19.70 -22.69
CA VAL A 300 -43.30 18.89 -21.78
C VAL A 300 -44.72 18.71 -22.31
N ARG A 301 -45.34 19.78 -22.83
CA ARG A 301 -46.70 19.71 -23.42
C ARG A 301 -46.73 18.82 -24.66
N LEU A 302 -45.77 18.97 -25.56
CA LEU A 302 -45.66 18.13 -26.74
C LEU A 302 -45.49 16.67 -26.34
N PHE A 303 -44.54 16.37 -25.44
CA PHE A 303 -44.32 15.02 -24.95
C PHE A 303 -45.57 14.45 -24.25
N ALA A 304 -46.26 15.22 -23.42
CA ALA A 304 -47.50 14.80 -22.78
C ALA A 304 -48.62 14.48 -23.79
N GLY A 305 -48.65 15.15 -24.95
CA GLY A 305 -49.61 14.88 -26.02
C GLY A 305 -49.28 13.65 -26.88
N LEU A 306 -48.03 13.17 -26.85
CA LEU A 306 -47.56 12.07 -27.71
C LEU A 306 -47.56 10.70 -27.02
N GLN A 307 -47.75 10.63 -25.69
CA GLN A 307 -47.72 9.38 -24.93
C GLN A 307 -48.68 9.40 -23.74
N ASP A 308 -48.97 8.24 -23.17
CA ASP A 308 -49.96 8.04 -22.09
C ASP A 308 -49.38 7.53 -20.75
N ARG A 309 -48.09 7.18 -20.72
CA ARG A 309 -47.39 6.53 -19.59
C ARG A 309 -46.86 7.50 -18.53
N VAL A 310 -46.66 8.75 -18.89
CA VAL A 310 -46.11 9.81 -18.04
C VAL A 310 -47.14 10.93 -17.92
N GLU A 311 -47.51 11.25 -16.69
CA GLU A 311 -48.47 12.29 -16.35
C GLU A 311 -47.75 13.42 -15.60
N PHE A 312 -48.00 14.66 -16.02
CA PHE A 312 -47.40 15.84 -15.43
C PHE A 312 -48.44 16.58 -14.60
N LEU A 313 -48.08 16.93 -13.36
CA LEU A 313 -48.92 17.79 -12.51
C LEU A 313 -48.81 19.25 -12.95
N GLU A 314 -49.77 20.09 -12.56
CA GLU A 314 -49.73 21.52 -12.86
C GLU A 314 -48.43 22.18 -12.37
N SER A 315 -47.96 21.78 -11.19
CA SER A 315 -46.67 22.25 -10.64
C SER A 315 -45.46 21.93 -11.54
N ALA A 316 -45.52 20.84 -12.32
CA ALA A 316 -44.46 20.49 -13.25
C ALA A 316 -44.49 21.39 -14.50
N TYR A 317 -45.68 21.76 -14.99
CA TYR A 317 -45.82 22.74 -16.07
C TYR A 317 -45.37 24.13 -15.60
N GLU A 318 -45.72 24.55 -14.39
CA GLU A 318 -45.27 25.81 -13.79
C GLU A 318 -43.74 25.85 -13.63
N SER A 319 -43.13 24.76 -13.15
CA SER A 319 -41.67 24.70 -13.00
C SER A 319 -40.96 24.73 -14.36
N ALA A 320 -41.52 24.06 -15.38
CA ALA A 320 -41.01 24.09 -16.74
C ALA A 320 -41.07 25.50 -17.33
N ARG A 321 -42.22 26.18 -17.15
CA ARG A 321 -42.44 27.56 -17.61
C ARG A 321 -41.45 28.54 -17.02
N ASN A 322 -40.99 28.31 -15.79
CA ASN A 322 -40.07 29.21 -15.10
C ASN A 322 -38.59 28.89 -15.36
N TYR A 323 -38.32 27.86 -16.15
CA TYR A 323 -36.96 27.46 -16.48
C TYR A 323 -36.46 28.20 -17.74
N ARG A 324 -35.23 28.73 -17.69
CA ARG A 324 -34.67 29.64 -18.72
C ARG A 324 -33.30 29.19 -19.24
N GLY A 325 -32.84 27.97 -18.95
CA GLY A 325 -31.47 27.54 -19.24
C GLY A 325 -31.32 26.21 -19.98
N GLY A 326 -30.12 25.99 -20.53
CA GLY A 326 -29.58 24.73 -21.07
C GLY A 326 -30.20 24.19 -22.37
N ASP A 327 -29.98 22.90 -22.61
CA ASP A 327 -30.09 22.23 -23.92
C ASP A 327 -31.44 21.50 -24.09
N LEU A 328 -32.32 22.03 -24.95
CA LEU A 328 -33.65 21.47 -25.23
C LEU A 328 -33.59 20.05 -25.78
N ASP A 329 -32.61 19.72 -26.63
CA ASP A 329 -32.46 18.37 -27.19
C ASP A 329 -32.12 17.37 -26.09
N ARG A 330 -31.32 17.79 -25.11
CA ARG A 330 -31.01 16.97 -23.94
C ARG A 330 -32.25 16.80 -23.04
N TYR A 331 -33.07 17.83 -22.87
CA TYR A 331 -34.30 17.73 -22.09
C TYR A 331 -35.32 16.83 -22.76
N TRP A 332 -35.47 16.96 -24.08
CA TRP A 332 -36.30 16.07 -24.87
C TRP A 332 -35.89 14.60 -24.70
N ARG A 333 -34.59 14.30 -24.84
CA ARG A 333 -34.07 12.94 -24.58
C ARG A 333 -34.33 12.45 -23.16
N SER A 334 -34.29 13.35 -22.16
CA SER A 334 -34.61 12.99 -20.78
C SER A 334 -36.09 12.66 -20.59
N LEU A 335 -36.99 13.34 -21.30
CA LEU A 335 -38.42 13.02 -21.31
C LEU A 335 -38.68 11.66 -21.98
N LEU A 336 -38.08 11.40 -23.14
CA LEU A 336 -38.15 10.09 -23.81
C LEU A 336 -37.66 8.97 -22.88
N SER A 337 -36.57 9.20 -22.14
CA SER A 337 -36.05 8.20 -21.21
C SER A 337 -37.01 7.84 -20.07
N LEU A 338 -37.93 8.74 -19.67
CA LEU A 338 -38.99 8.41 -18.72
C LEU A 338 -39.91 7.33 -19.30
N HIS A 339 -40.31 7.50 -20.56
CA HIS A 339 -41.25 6.63 -21.25
C HIS A 339 -40.62 5.32 -21.74
N ASP A 340 -39.45 5.39 -22.35
CA ASP A 340 -38.82 4.25 -23.04
C ASP A 340 -37.96 3.39 -22.11
N VAL A 341 -37.45 3.97 -21.02
CA VAL A 341 -36.49 3.31 -20.14
C VAL A 341 -37.03 3.17 -18.72
N LEU A 342 -37.36 4.29 -18.05
CA LEU A 342 -37.75 4.23 -16.64
C LEU A 342 -39.08 3.52 -16.43
N TRP A 343 -40.08 3.77 -17.27
CA TRP A 343 -41.40 3.15 -17.14
C TRP A 343 -41.33 1.62 -17.30
N PRO A 344 -40.69 1.05 -18.35
CA PRO A 344 -40.53 -0.40 -18.46
C PRO A 344 -39.73 -0.99 -17.29
N LEU A 345 -38.66 -0.33 -16.85
CA LEU A 345 -37.90 -0.78 -15.69
C LEU A 345 -38.77 -0.83 -14.43
N ARG A 346 -39.64 0.16 -14.20
CA ARG A 346 -40.55 0.18 -13.05
C ARG A 346 -41.69 -0.83 -13.17
N ALA A 347 -42.18 -1.10 -14.38
CA ALA A 347 -43.20 -2.10 -14.62
C ALA A 347 -42.68 -3.54 -14.41
N THR A 348 -41.45 -3.84 -14.83
CA THR A 348 -40.87 -5.20 -14.79
C THR A 348 -40.16 -5.53 -13.47
N ASN A 349 -39.64 -4.53 -12.75
CA ASN A 349 -38.83 -4.73 -11.53
C ASN A 349 -39.64 -5.21 -10.29
N ARG A 350 -40.90 -5.63 -10.44
CA ARG A 350 -41.64 -6.30 -9.36
C ARG A 350 -41.20 -7.75 -9.15
N GLU A 351 -40.58 -8.39 -10.14
CA GLU A 351 -40.28 -9.84 -10.09
C GLU A 351 -38.79 -10.19 -10.00
N TYR A 352 -37.88 -9.29 -10.32
CA TYR A 352 -36.43 -9.55 -10.33
C TYR A 352 -35.72 -8.34 -9.73
N GLY A 353 -34.80 -8.54 -8.78
CA GLY A 353 -34.09 -7.48 -8.05
C GLY A 353 -33.12 -6.65 -8.89
N VAL A 354 -33.63 -5.99 -9.94
CA VAL A 354 -32.85 -5.18 -10.87
C VAL A 354 -32.55 -3.82 -10.23
N ASP A 355 -31.27 -3.43 -10.27
CA ASP A 355 -30.81 -2.10 -9.87
C ASP A 355 -31.28 -1.06 -10.90
N VAL A 356 -32.47 -0.49 -10.67
CA VAL A 356 -33.11 0.50 -11.56
C VAL A 356 -32.19 1.68 -11.83
N ALA A 357 -31.43 2.14 -10.84
CA ALA A 357 -30.56 3.31 -11.01
C ALA A 357 -29.43 3.03 -11.99
N ARG A 358 -28.80 1.85 -11.86
CA ARG A 358 -27.74 1.40 -12.76
C ARG A 358 -28.25 1.16 -14.17
N GLU A 359 -29.34 0.40 -14.31
CA GLU A 359 -29.92 0.09 -15.63
C GLU A 359 -30.42 1.34 -16.35
N PHE A 360 -31.05 2.26 -15.62
CA PHE A 360 -31.47 3.53 -16.19
C PHE A 360 -30.29 4.35 -16.69
N ARG A 361 -29.20 4.44 -15.92
CA ARG A 361 -27.97 5.12 -16.35
C ARG A 361 -27.35 4.46 -17.58
N ASN A 362 -27.25 3.13 -17.60
CA ASN A 362 -26.67 2.39 -18.71
C ASN A 362 -27.44 2.58 -20.02
N LYS A 363 -28.77 2.63 -19.96
CA LYS A 363 -29.63 2.73 -21.16
C LYS A 363 -29.88 4.17 -21.62
N SER A 364 -29.98 5.12 -20.69
CA SER A 364 -30.37 6.50 -21.02
C SER A 364 -29.22 7.51 -20.96
N GLY A 365 -28.12 7.19 -20.27
CA GLY A 365 -27.04 8.12 -19.96
C GLY A 365 -27.38 9.15 -18.86
N PHE A 366 -28.59 9.15 -18.31
CA PHE A 366 -29.00 10.04 -17.22
C PHE A 366 -28.90 9.35 -15.86
N GLU A 367 -28.66 10.13 -14.79
CA GLU A 367 -28.64 9.54 -13.44
C GLU A 367 -30.04 9.51 -12.84
N TYR A 368 -30.40 8.36 -12.27
CA TYR A 368 -31.60 8.20 -11.47
C TYR A 368 -31.26 8.13 -9.99
N ALA A 369 -31.84 9.03 -9.20
CA ALA A 369 -31.76 9.01 -7.75
C ALA A 369 -33.07 8.43 -7.19
N ALA A 370 -32.97 7.26 -6.56
CA ALA A 370 -34.12 6.60 -5.96
C ALA A 370 -34.58 7.26 -4.65
N ASN A 371 -33.71 8.02 -3.99
CA ASN A 371 -33.98 8.69 -2.71
C ASN A 371 -33.31 10.07 -2.67
N GLU A 372 -33.78 10.92 -1.76
CA GLU A 372 -33.13 12.18 -1.36
C GLU A 372 -32.31 11.96 -0.08
N SER A 373 -31.30 12.81 0.19
CA SER A 373 -30.50 12.67 1.41
C SER A 373 -31.35 12.88 2.69
N GLN A 374 -31.04 12.11 3.75
CA GLN A 374 -31.77 12.21 5.02
C GLN A 374 -31.65 13.61 5.63
N GLU A 375 -30.49 14.25 5.49
CA GLU A 375 -30.23 15.60 5.99
C GLU A 375 -31.07 16.65 5.25
N THR A 376 -31.34 16.45 3.96
CA THR A 376 -32.19 17.34 3.17
C THR A 376 -33.66 17.16 3.57
N LEU A 377 -34.11 15.92 3.79
CA LEU A 377 -35.49 15.64 4.21
C LEU A 377 -35.79 15.97 5.68
N ALA A 378 -34.76 16.22 6.49
CA ALA A 378 -34.90 16.70 7.87
C ALA A 378 -35.30 18.20 7.94
N ILE A 379 -35.05 18.97 6.88
CA ILE A 379 -35.41 20.39 6.79
C ILE A 379 -36.83 20.51 6.22
N GLU A 380 -37.75 21.10 6.98
CA GLU A 380 -39.17 21.15 6.63
C GLU A 380 -39.42 21.87 5.29
N GLU A 381 -38.72 22.97 4.99
CA GLU A 381 -38.90 23.66 3.70
C GLU A 381 -38.44 22.80 2.51
N CYS A 382 -37.36 22.02 2.69
CA CYS A 382 -36.85 21.12 1.66
C CYS A 382 -37.79 19.93 1.44
N ARG A 383 -38.40 19.41 2.51
CA ARG A 383 -39.43 18.37 2.42
C ARG A 383 -40.67 18.91 1.71
N ARG A 384 -41.18 20.07 2.13
CA ARG A 384 -42.34 20.73 1.52
C ARG A 384 -42.14 21.02 0.03
N ALA A 385 -40.94 21.44 -0.38
CA ALA A 385 -40.63 21.66 -1.79
C ALA A 385 -40.73 20.40 -2.67
N ARG A 386 -40.65 19.21 -2.07
CA ARG A 386 -40.76 17.90 -2.74
C ARG A 386 -42.14 17.26 -2.56
N THR A 387 -43.07 17.95 -1.91
CA THR A 387 -44.43 17.47 -1.69
C THR A 387 -45.36 18.12 -2.70
N PHE A 388 -46.07 17.29 -3.46
CA PHE A 388 -46.97 17.74 -4.53
C PHE A 388 -48.37 17.17 -4.32
N ARG A 389 -49.39 17.94 -4.70
CA ARG A 389 -50.78 17.50 -4.61
C ARG A 389 -51.10 16.55 -5.76
N TYR A 390 -51.39 15.29 -5.44
CA TYR A 390 -51.76 14.26 -6.42
C TYR A 390 -52.93 13.43 -5.91
N GLN A 391 -53.97 13.26 -6.74
CA GLN A 391 -55.22 12.54 -6.40
C GLN A 391 -55.83 12.99 -5.06
N GLY A 392 -55.83 14.30 -4.79
CA GLY A 392 -56.39 14.84 -3.55
C GLY A 392 -55.59 14.52 -2.28
N LYS A 393 -54.32 14.10 -2.42
CA LYS A 393 -53.40 13.85 -1.31
C LYS A 393 -52.06 14.53 -1.56
N ASP A 394 -51.37 14.83 -0.48
CA ASP A 394 -50.02 15.39 -0.55
C ASP A 394 -49.03 14.25 -0.63
N GLN A 395 -48.30 14.17 -1.74
CA GLN A 395 -47.38 13.09 -2.04
C GLN A 395 -45.94 13.60 -2.05
N LEU A 396 -45.10 12.98 -1.23
CA LEU A 396 -43.67 13.26 -1.19
C LEU A 396 -42.98 12.54 -2.36
N MET A 397 -42.45 13.30 -3.32
CA MET A 397 -41.74 12.78 -4.49
C MET A 397 -40.24 12.98 -4.32
N VAL A 398 -39.55 11.99 -3.75
CA VAL A 398 -38.09 12.03 -3.53
C VAL A 398 -37.29 11.53 -4.74
N ASN A 399 -37.91 10.68 -5.56
CA ASN A 399 -37.25 10.08 -6.70
C ASN A 399 -37.05 11.13 -7.78
N HIS A 400 -35.85 11.21 -8.36
CA HIS A 400 -35.60 12.21 -9.38
C HIS A 400 -34.53 11.80 -10.39
N ILE A 401 -34.62 12.37 -11.60
CA ILE A 401 -33.60 12.26 -12.64
C ILE A 401 -32.70 13.49 -12.62
N LYS A 402 -31.40 13.27 -12.78
CA LYS A 402 -30.41 14.34 -12.96
C LYS A 402 -30.08 14.51 -14.43
N VAL A 403 -30.34 15.72 -14.94
CA VAL A 403 -30.00 16.15 -16.29
C VAL A 403 -29.03 17.32 -16.17
N GLY A 404 -27.81 17.23 -16.72
CA GLY A 404 -26.77 18.25 -16.53
C GLY A 404 -25.56 17.76 -15.71
N ASN A 405 -24.40 18.41 -15.88
CA ASN A 405 -23.21 18.13 -15.06
C ASN A 405 -23.33 18.81 -13.68
N SER A 406 -22.89 18.09 -12.66
CA SER A 406 -22.93 18.47 -11.24
C SER A 406 -22.11 19.72 -10.87
N GLY A 407 -21.30 20.25 -11.79
CA GLY A 407 -20.35 21.33 -11.53
C GLY A 407 -20.90 22.76 -11.63
N ASN A 408 -22.08 23.00 -12.22
CA ASN A 408 -22.62 24.35 -12.33
C ASN A 408 -24.16 24.35 -12.16
N ILE A 409 -24.60 24.45 -10.90
CA ILE A 409 -26.02 24.49 -10.49
C ILE A 409 -26.77 25.68 -11.14
N GLN A 410 -26.04 26.67 -11.67
CA GLN A 410 -26.63 27.90 -12.19
C GLN A 410 -26.91 27.92 -13.70
N GLU A 411 -26.32 27.03 -14.52
CA GLU A 411 -26.36 27.20 -15.99
C GLU A 411 -26.93 26.03 -16.82
N GLY A 412 -27.37 24.92 -16.20
CA GLY A 412 -28.00 23.85 -17.01
C GLY A 412 -28.33 22.54 -16.30
N ALA A 413 -28.23 22.48 -14.97
CA ALA A 413 -28.61 21.30 -14.21
C ALA A 413 -30.13 21.28 -13.93
N MET A 414 -30.87 20.51 -14.72
CA MET A 414 -32.29 20.24 -14.54
C MET A 414 -32.51 18.99 -13.69
N ARG A 415 -33.59 18.98 -12.90
CA ARG A 415 -34.09 17.80 -12.18
C ARG A 415 -35.53 17.53 -12.55
N ILE A 416 -35.88 16.25 -12.62
CA ILE A 416 -37.26 15.77 -12.81
C ILE A 416 -37.64 14.97 -11.58
N TYR A 417 -38.47 15.54 -10.70
CA TYR A 417 -38.99 14.86 -9.51
C TYR A 417 -40.28 14.12 -9.84
N LEU A 418 -40.35 12.86 -9.43
CA LEU A 418 -41.40 11.95 -9.85
C LEU A 418 -41.76 10.91 -8.79
N LEU A 419 -42.91 10.29 -8.96
CA LEU A 419 -43.29 9.03 -8.33
C LEU A 419 -43.76 8.04 -9.41
N TYR A 420 -43.75 6.75 -9.07
CA TYR A 420 -44.38 5.73 -9.91
C TYR A 420 -45.70 5.31 -9.25
N ASP A 421 -46.81 5.63 -9.90
CA ASP A 421 -48.14 5.15 -9.51
C ASP A 421 -48.31 3.74 -10.08
N ALA A 422 -48.19 2.74 -9.19
CA ALA A 422 -48.25 1.35 -9.57
C ALA A 422 -49.67 0.88 -9.90
N ASP A 423 -50.70 1.55 -9.40
CA ASP A 423 -52.11 1.20 -9.63
C ASP A 423 -52.53 1.65 -11.03
N ARG A 424 -52.17 2.88 -11.39
CA ARG A 424 -52.42 3.43 -12.74
C ARG A 424 -51.34 3.04 -13.74
N LYS A 425 -50.24 2.41 -13.29
CA LYS A 425 -49.03 2.11 -14.06
C LYS A 425 -48.53 3.36 -14.80
N LYS A 426 -48.36 4.48 -14.09
CA LYS A 426 -47.89 5.75 -14.66
C LYS A 426 -46.72 6.32 -13.88
N ILE A 427 -45.84 7.02 -14.57
CA ILE A 427 -44.89 7.93 -13.91
C ILE A 427 -45.59 9.27 -13.73
N ILE A 428 -45.64 9.76 -12.51
CA ILE A 428 -46.24 11.05 -12.18
C ILE A 428 -45.10 12.03 -11.88
N VAL A 429 -45.04 13.12 -12.63
CA VAL A 429 -44.00 14.15 -12.50
C VAL A 429 -44.56 15.35 -11.75
N GLY A 430 -43.99 15.66 -10.59
CA GLY A 430 -44.39 16.80 -9.76
C GLY A 430 -43.61 18.08 -10.05
N HIS A 431 -42.36 17.95 -10.51
CA HIS A 431 -41.49 19.08 -10.84
C HIS A 431 -40.50 18.73 -11.95
N ILE A 432 -40.30 19.63 -12.89
CA ILE A 432 -39.29 19.55 -13.94
C ILE A 432 -38.69 20.94 -14.18
N GLY A 433 -37.38 21.08 -13.97
CA GLY A 433 -36.71 22.37 -14.11
C GLY A 433 -35.54 22.52 -13.14
N LYS A 434 -35.38 23.72 -12.59
CA LYS A 434 -34.28 24.05 -11.65
C LYS A 434 -34.26 23.09 -10.46
N HIS A 435 -33.07 22.80 -9.94
CA HIS A 435 -32.91 22.03 -8.72
C HIS A 435 -33.72 22.62 -7.56
N LEU A 436 -34.49 21.78 -6.85
CA LEU A 436 -35.19 22.19 -5.62
C LEU A 436 -34.19 22.49 -4.48
N PRO A 437 -34.56 23.27 -3.45
CA PRO A 437 -33.66 23.58 -2.34
C PRO A 437 -33.09 22.32 -1.67
N THR A 438 -31.85 22.43 -1.20
CA THR A 438 -31.14 21.38 -0.43
C THR A 438 -30.43 22.03 0.75
N LYS A 439 -29.90 21.23 1.68
CA LYS A 439 -29.11 21.74 2.81
C LYS A 439 -28.02 22.73 2.41
N THR A 440 -27.33 22.48 1.29
CA THR A 440 -26.17 23.26 0.83
C THR A 440 -26.56 24.44 -0.05
N VAL A 441 -27.77 24.45 -0.61
CA VAL A 441 -28.25 25.52 -1.51
C VAL A 441 -29.57 26.05 -0.96
N PRO A 442 -29.54 27.14 -0.16
CA PRO A 442 -30.75 27.83 0.29
C PRO A 442 -31.55 28.29 -0.94
N GLY A 443 -32.85 28.00 -0.94
CA GLY A 443 -33.74 28.36 -2.04
C GLY A 443 -33.77 29.87 -2.26
N SER A 444 -33.48 30.31 -3.49
CA SER A 444 -33.66 31.68 -3.95
C SER A 444 -35.15 31.99 -4.17
N LEU A 445 -35.97 31.88 -3.13
CA LEU A 445 -37.38 32.31 -3.14
C LEU A 445 -37.48 33.59 -2.33
N GLY A 446 -37.72 34.69 -3.05
CA GLY A 446 -37.85 36.02 -2.50
C GLY A 446 -38.91 36.09 -1.40
N ARG A 447 -38.59 36.85 -0.35
CA ARG A 447 -39.59 37.42 0.54
C ARG A 447 -40.54 38.26 -0.33
N ARG A 448 -41.83 37.97 -0.26
CA ARG A 448 -42.87 38.99 -0.47
C ARG A 448 -43.34 39.43 0.90
#